data_AF-A0A7X8B1H7-F1
#
_entry.id   AF-A0A7X8B1H7-F1
#
_cell.length_a   1.000
_cell.length_b   1.000
_cell.length_c   1.000
_cell.angle_alpha   90.00
_cell.angle_beta   90.00
_cell.angle_gamma   90.00
#
_symmetry.space_group_name_H-M   'P 1'
#
loop_
_entity.id
_entity.type
_entity.pdbx_description
1 polymer ?
#
loop_
_entity_poly.entity_id
_entity_poly.type
_entity_poly.pdbx_seq_one_letter_code
_entity_poly.pdbx_strand_id
1 'polypeptide(L)'
;MIEAAQKRALEPEKETGALPLVLEILPGQAGEGLIDIYPPGSYEGQPLAKLVEETLQRTGWSIEERQILDDIRRQMKGGRFICRGGEIHGDSGQFAVVEETESGERYWYVPVRVIRPQEGGSPMDRQACPGASH
;
A
#
# COMPACT_ATOMS: atom_id res chain seq x y z
N MET A 1 -31.82 15.37 24.37
CA MET A 1 -31.39 16.48 23.51
C MET A 1 -30.49 17.34 24.38
N ILE A 2 -29.20 17.54 24.12
CA ILE A 2 -28.59 18.02 22.86
C ILE A 2 -27.21 17.35 22.69
N GLU A 3 -26.91 16.97 21.45
CA GLU A 3 -25.70 16.30 20.99
C GLU A 3 -24.42 17.13 21.24
N ALA A 4 -23.45 16.55 21.93
CA ALA A 4 -22.09 17.07 22.00
C ALA A 4 -21.36 16.73 20.69
N ALA A 5 -21.59 17.54 19.66
CA ALA A 5 -20.81 17.54 18.43
C ALA A 5 -19.35 17.88 18.76
N GLN A 6 -18.51 16.84 18.91
CA GLN A 6 -17.06 16.96 18.98
C GLN A 6 -16.55 17.52 17.65
N LYS A 7 -16.49 18.86 17.56
CA LYS A 7 -15.66 19.56 16.59
C LYS A 7 -14.22 19.40 17.06
N ARG A 8 -13.53 18.35 16.59
CA ARG A 8 -12.07 18.29 16.69
C ARG A 8 -11.53 19.39 15.78
N ALA A 9 -11.01 20.43 16.42
CA ALA A 9 -10.23 21.47 15.79
C ALA A 9 -9.07 20.82 15.02
N LEU A 10 -9.03 21.00 13.70
CA LEU A 10 -7.79 20.90 12.96
C LEU A 10 -7.11 22.26 13.11
N GLU A 11 -6.11 22.32 13.98
CA GLU A 11 -5.18 23.44 14.03
C GLU A 11 -4.39 23.45 12.71
N PRO A 12 -4.30 24.58 11.99
CA PRO A 12 -3.47 24.69 10.79
C PRO A 12 -2.02 24.83 11.23
N GLU A 13 -1.38 23.70 11.51
CA GLU A 13 0.02 23.66 11.93
C GLU A 13 0.92 23.68 10.68
N LYS A 14 1.42 24.88 10.40
CA LYS A 14 2.62 25.20 9.61
C LYS A 14 2.73 24.58 8.22
N GLU A 15 2.41 25.46 7.26
CA GLU A 15 2.89 25.51 5.89
C GLU A 15 4.40 25.16 5.78
N THR A 16 4.69 23.89 5.58
CA THR A 16 5.95 23.36 5.04
C THR A 16 5.58 22.15 4.17
N GLY A 17 4.95 22.43 3.02
CA GLY A 17 5.03 21.66 1.77
C GLY A 17 4.81 20.14 1.75
N ALA A 18 4.38 19.49 2.83
CA ALA A 18 4.10 18.07 2.82
C ALA A 18 2.66 17.84 2.34
N LEU A 19 2.51 17.05 1.27
CA LEU A 19 1.22 16.67 0.72
C LEU A 19 0.67 15.48 1.52
N PRO A 20 -0.66 15.30 1.63
CA PRO A 20 -1.20 14.08 2.23
C PRO A 20 -0.74 12.84 1.45
N LEU A 21 -0.50 11.74 2.16
CA LEU A 21 -0.14 10.45 1.57
C LEU A 21 -1.33 9.50 1.59
N VAL A 22 -1.78 9.11 0.41
CA VAL A 22 -2.79 8.07 0.17
C VAL A 22 -2.06 6.75 -0.03
N LEU A 23 -2.23 5.85 0.93
CA LEU A 23 -1.74 4.48 0.85
C LEU A 23 -2.88 3.56 0.44
N GLU A 24 -2.70 2.81 -0.65
CA GLU A 24 -3.67 1.81 -1.08
C GLU A 24 -3.05 0.42 -1.06
N ILE A 25 -3.64 -0.50 -0.29
CA ILE A 25 -3.18 -1.88 -0.15
C ILE A 25 -4.12 -2.82 -0.92
N LEU A 26 -3.65 -3.34 -2.04
CA LEU A 26 -4.39 -4.21 -2.95
C LEU A 26 -4.06 -5.68 -2.69
N PRO A 27 -5.07 -6.54 -2.40
CA PRO A 27 -4.85 -7.98 -2.33
C PRO A 27 -4.71 -8.60 -3.74
N GLY A 28 -3.50 -9.06 -4.08
CA GLY A 28 -3.22 -9.82 -5.30
C GLY A 28 -3.48 -9.04 -6.59
N GLN A 29 -4.45 -9.52 -7.37
CA GLN A 29 -4.90 -8.92 -8.63
C GLN A 29 -6.24 -8.19 -8.47
N ALA A 30 -6.68 -7.93 -7.23
CA ALA A 30 -7.94 -7.23 -6.97
C ALA A 30 -7.93 -5.82 -7.60
N GLY A 31 -9.11 -5.40 -8.05
CA GLY A 31 -9.33 -4.04 -8.56
C GLY A 31 -9.64 -3.01 -7.47
N GLU A 32 -9.82 -3.45 -6.22
CA GLU A 32 -10.12 -2.60 -5.08
C GLU A 32 -9.24 -3.01 -3.89
N GLY A 33 -8.76 -2.00 -3.15
CA GLY A 33 -7.84 -2.16 -2.05
C GLY A 33 -8.29 -1.42 -0.80
N LEU A 34 -7.54 -1.64 0.28
CA LEU A 34 -7.72 -0.92 1.53
C LEU A 34 -7.01 0.43 1.41
N ILE A 35 -7.76 1.52 1.47
CA ILE A 35 -7.21 2.88 1.36
C ILE A 35 -7.11 3.50 2.74
N ASP A 36 -5.95 4.09 3.04
CA ASP A 36 -5.72 4.88 4.24
C ASP A 36 -4.99 6.17 3.90
N ILE A 37 -5.36 7.25 4.59
CA ILE A 37 -4.84 8.59 4.31
C ILE A 37 -4.02 9.05 5.51
N TYR A 38 -2.73 9.26 5.27
CA TYR A 38 -1.80 9.79 6.24
C TYR A 38 -1.65 11.30 6.07
N PRO A 39 -1.83 12.07 7.15
CA PRO A 39 -1.60 13.51 7.09
C PRO A 39 -0.10 13.79 6.92
N PRO A 40 0.24 14.96 6.35
CA PRO A 40 1.62 15.45 6.32
C PRO A 40 2.23 15.44 7.72
N GLY A 41 3.51 15.09 7.82
CA GLY A 41 4.22 14.91 9.09
C GLY A 41 4.09 13.51 9.72
N SER A 42 3.11 12.69 9.34
CA SER A 42 2.93 11.34 9.93
C SER A 42 3.68 10.23 9.19
N TYR A 43 3.94 10.39 7.89
CA TYR A 43 4.56 9.34 7.06
C TYR A 43 6.04 9.60 6.73
N GLU A 44 6.51 10.83 6.94
CA GLU A 44 7.86 11.26 6.55
C GLU A 44 8.95 10.54 7.36
N GLY A 45 9.93 9.96 6.68
CA GLY A 45 11.01 9.17 7.31
C GLY A 45 10.58 7.80 7.82
N GLN A 46 9.34 7.38 7.54
CA GLN A 46 8.85 6.05 7.90
C GLN A 46 9.02 5.08 6.72
N PRO A 47 9.50 3.85 6.99
CA PRO A 47 9.53 2.81 5.97
C PRO A 47 8.10 2.43 5.56
N LEU A 48 7.90 2.21 4.26
CA LEU A 48 6.56 1.90 3.72
C LEU A 48 5.92 0.68 4.38
N ALA A 49 6.73 -0.33 4.71
CA ALA A 49 6.28 -1.52 5.43
C ALA A 49 5.62 -1.18 6.77
N LYS A 50 6.14 -0.20 7.51
CA LYS A 50 5.57 0.19 8.80
C LYS A 50 4.22 0.89 8.63
N LEU A 51 4.09 1.77 7.63
CA LEU A 51 2.80 2.40 7.32
C LEU A 51 1.75 1.35 6.95
N VAL A 52 2.12 0.39 6.10
CA VAL A 52 1.26 -0.74 5.75
C VAL A 52 0.84 -1.53 7.01
N GLU A 53 1.77 -1.83 7.90
CA GLU A 53 1.45 -2.52 9.16
C GLU A 53 0.49 -1.69 10.05
N GLU A 54 0.68 -0.38 10.15
CA GLU A 54 -0.20 0.52 10.91
C GLU A 54 -1.62 0.53 10.34
N THR A 55 -1.78 0.63 9.02
CA THR A 55 -3.08 0.53 8.34
C THR A 55 -3.74 -0.81 8.63
N LEU A 56 -2.99 -1.93 8.58
CA LEU A 56 -3.54 -3.26 8.84
C LEU A 56 -3.92 -3.50 10.31
N GLN A 57 -3.28 -2.79 11.25
CA GLN A 57 -3.58 -2.85 12.68
C GLN A 57 -4.72 -1.90 13.09
N ARG A 58 -5.03 -0.92 12.24
CA ARG A 58 -6.12 0.03 12.47
C ARG A 58 -7.44 -0.71 12.67
N THR A 59 -8.20 -0.28 13.66
CA THR A 59 -9.53 -0.79 13.94
C THR A 59 -10.56 0.25 13.52
N GLY A 60 -11.72 -0.19 13.03
CA GLY A 60 -12.77 0.72 12.54
C GLY A 60 -13.10 0.59 11.06
N TRP A 61 -12.49 -0.36 10.34
CA TRP A 61 -12.85 -0.71 8.98
C TRP A 61 -14.32 -1.14 8.87
N SER A 62 -14.96 -0.69 7.79
CA SER A 62 -16.31 -1.07 7.36
C SER A 62 -16.36 -2.57 7.03
N ILE A 63 -17.56 -3.10 6.81
CA ILE A 63 -17.74 -4.53 6.50
C ILE A 63 -16.99 -4.93 5.22
N GLU A 64 -17.06 -4.10 4.17
CA GLU A 64 -16.36 -4.31 2.89
C GLU A 64 -14.84 -4.25 3.07
N GLU A 65 -14.35 -3.18 3.71
CA GLU A 65 -12.91 -3.01 4.02
C GLU A 65 -12.35 -4.15 4.88
N ARG A 66 -13.15 -4.70 5.82
CA ARG A 66 -12.76 -5.88 6.60
C ARG A 66 -12.60 -7.13 5.74
N GLN A 67 -13.42 -7.31 4.70
CA GLN A 67 -13.28 -8.44 3.78
C GLN A 67 -11.96 -8.31 3.00
N ILE A 68 -11.64 -7.10 2.52
CA ILE A 68 -10.36 -6.80 1.86
C ILE A 68 -9.19 -7.07 2.82
N LEU A 69 -9.29 -6.60 4.07
CA LEU A 69 -8.28 -6.84 5.10
C LEU A 69 -8.07 -8.34 5.37
N ASP A 70 -9.14 -9.13 5.47
CA ASP A 70 -9.03 -10.59 5.65
C ASP A 70 -8.29 -11.23 4.47
N ASP A 71 -8.60 -10.81 3.25
CA ASP A 71 -7.92 -11.31 2.05
C ASP A 71 -6.43 -10.93 2.04
N ILE A 72 -6.10 -9.66 2.34
CA ILE A 72 -4.73 -9.20 2.50
C ILE A 72 -3.96 -10.07 3.51
N ARG A 73 -4.56 -10.34 4.68
CA ARG A 73 -3.94 -11.18 5.73
C ARG A 73 -3.75 -12.62 5.27
N ARG A 74 -4.68 -13.19 4.51
CA ARG A 74 -4.53 -14.53 3.92
C ARG A 74 -3.39 -14.58 2.92
N GLN A 75 -3.27 -13.56 2.06
CA GLN A 75 -2.20 -13.49 1.07
C GLN A 75 -0.83 -13.27 1.73
N MET A 76 -0.76 -12.44 2.77
CA MET A 76 0.46 -12.22 3.57
C MET A 76 1.04 -13.50 4.17
N LYS A 77 0.21 -14.47 4.57
CA LYS A 77 0.66 -15.70 5.26
C LYS A 77 1.65 -16.55 4.46
N GLY A 78 1.84 -16.27 3.16
CA GLY A 78 2.92 -16.83 2.35
C GLY A 78 3.30 -15.94 1.18
N GLY A 79 2.97 -14.64 1.25
CA GLY A 79 3.15 -13.67 0.18
C GLY A 79 4.08 -12.55 0.58
N ARG A 80 4.32 -11.62 -0.36
CA ARG A 80 5.14 -10.44 -0.12
C ARG A 80 4.43 -9.20 -0.60
N PHE A 81 4.77 -8.07 0.03
CA PHE A 81 4.33 -6.77 -0.42
C PHE A 81 5.24 -6.27 -1.54
N ILE A 82 4.61 -5.94 -2.67
CA ILE A 82 5.28 -5.46 -3.88
C ILE A 82 4.72 -4.08 -4.21
N CYS A 83 5.59 -3.11 -4.40
CA CYS A 83 5.25 -1.81 -4.93
C CYS A 83 6.11 -1.54 -6.17
N ARG A 84 5.49 -1.07 -7.27
CA ARG A 84 6.19 -0.75 -8.53
C ARG A 84 7.13 -1.86 -9.07
N GLY A 85 6.78 -3.13 -8.85
CA GLY A 85 7.55 -4.28 -9.33
C GLY A 85 8.73 -4.70 -8.45
N GLY A 86 8.93 -4.07 -7.29
CA GLY A 86 9.92 -4.47 -6.28
C GLY A 86 9.30 -4.69 -4.91
N GLU A 87 10.01 -5.40 -4.02
CA GLU A 87 9.60 -5.52 -2.62
C GLU A 87 9.68 -4.15 -1.92
N ILE A 88 8.81 -3.92 -0.93
CA ILE A 88 8.73 -2.65 -0.18
C ILE A 88 9.90 -2.46 0.82
N HIS A 89 11.13 -2.48 0.33
CA HIS A 89 12.33 -2.22 1.12
C HIS A 89 12.78 -0.77 0.90
N GLY A 90 12.23 0.18 1.66
CA GLY A 90 12.63 1.58 1.56
C GLY A 90 11.67 2.56 2.24
N ASP A 91 11.98 3.84 2.09
CA ASP A 91 11.18 4.95 2.61
C ASP A 91 9.90 5.14 1.78
N SER A 92 8.80 5.53 2.43
CA SER A 92 7.51 5.74 1.79
C SER A 92 7.57 6.74 0.62
N GLY A 93 8.42 7.77 0.70
CA GLY A 93 8.58 8.78 -0.35
C GLY A 93 9.19 8.25 -1.65
N GLN A 94 9.94 7.14 -1.63
CA GLN A 94 10.55 6.55 -2.84
C GLN A 94 9.52 5.84 -3.73
N PHE A 95 8.43 5.38 -3.11
CA PHE A 95 7.35 4.67 -3.79
C PHE A 95 6.18 5.60 -4.15
N ALA A 96 6.13 6.78 -3.55
CA ALA A 96 5.08 7.76 -3.72
C ALA A 96 5.08 8.40 -5.11
N VAL A 97 3.88 8.59 -5.65
CA VAL A 97 3.61 9.29 -6.91
C VAL A 97 2.84 10.55 -6.57
N VAL A 98 3.24 11.72 -7.09
CA VAL A 98 2.38 12.90 -6.97
C VAL A 98 1.23 12.73 -7.95
N GLU A 99 0.01 12.74 -7.44
CA GLU A 99 -1.20 12.90 -8.23
C GLU A 99 -1.88 14.23 -7.88
N GLU A 100 -2.77 14.68 -8.77
CA GLU A 100 -3.52 15.92 -8.64
C GLU A 100 -5.01 15.57 -8.78
N THR A 101 -5.84 16.02 -7.83
CA THR A 101 -7.28 15.83 -7.90
C THR A 101 -7.88 16.68 -9.02
N GLU A 102 -9.13 16.40 -9.40
CA GLU A 102 -9.87 17.26 -10.34
C GLU A 102 -10.01 18.72 -9.87
N SER A 103 -9.86 18.96 -8.56
CA SER A 103 -9.89 20.30 -7.96
C SER A 103 -8.52 20.99 -7.92
N GLY A 104 -7.46 20.35 -8.42
CA GLY A 104 -6.09 20.89 -8.43
C GLY A 104 -5.32 20.66 -7.12
N GLU A 105 -5.80 19.79 -6.23
CA GLU A 105 -5.13 19.47 -4.97
C GLU A 105 -4.15 18.32 -5.16
N ARG A 106 -2.89 18.49 -4.75
CA ARG A 106 -1.87 17.45 -4.92
C ARG A 106 -1.81 16.53 -3.72
N TYR A 107 -1.58 15.25 -3.98
CA TYR A 107 -1.39 14.23 -2.96
C TYR A 107 -0.32 13.23 -3.40
N TRP A 108 0.31 12.59 -2.42
CA TRP A 108 1.18 11.44 -2.65
C TRP A 108 0.33 10.17 -2.70
N TYR A 109 0.49 9.35 -3.73
CA TYR A 109 -0.20 8.09 -3.89
C TYR A 109 0.79 6.93 -3.90
N VAL A 110 0.56 5.92 -3.06
CA VAL A 110 1.38 4.71 -2.98
C VAL A 110 0.51 3.46 -3.13
N PRO A 111 0.54 2.80 -4.30
CA PRO A 111 -0.12 1.51 -4.48
C PRO A 111 0.77 0.37 -4.01
N VAL A 112 0.36 -0.35 -2.98
CA VAL A 112 1.03 -1.56 -2.47
C VAL A 112 0.21 -2.78 -2.84
N ARG A 113 0.82 -3.76 -3.49
CA ARG A 113 0.17 -5.03 -3.83
C ARG A 113 0.68 -6.14 -2.95
N VAL A 114 -0.22 -6.93 -2.38
CA VAL A 114 0.13 -8.16 -1.67
C VAL A 114 0.06 -9.28 -2.67
N ILE A 115 1.20 -9.85 -3.05
CA ILE A 115 1.21 -10.93 -4.04
C ILE A 115 1.79 -12.17 -3.37
N ARG A 116 1.02 -13.26 -3.37
CA ARG A 116 1.57 -14.58 -3.08
C ARG A 116 2.43 -15.02 -4.27
N PRO A 117 3.69 -15.44 -4.08
CA PRO A 117 4.47 -16.08 -5.14
C PRO A 117 3.65 -17.24 -5.69
N GLN A 118 3.36 -17.18 -6.99
CA GLN A 118 2.68 -18.27 -7.68
C GLN A 118 3.57 -19.52 -7.57
N GLU A 119 3.03 -20.64 -7.11
CA GLU A 119 3.72 -21.95 -7.13
C GLU A 119 3.87 -22.54 -8.55
N GLY A 120 3.67 -21.73 -9.58
CA GLY A 120 3.65 -22.14 -10.98
C GLY A 120 4.93 -21.76 -11.70
N GLY A 121 5.94 -22.61 -11.59
CA GLY A 121 7.16 -22.53 -12.38
C GLY A 121 8.27 -23.33 -11.74
N SER A 122 8.24 -24.66 -11.91
CA SER A 122 9.48 -25.42 -11.83
C SER A 122 10.48 -24.68 -12.73
N PRO A 123 11.67 -24.25 -12.26
CA PRO A 123 12.73 -23.95 -13.18
C PRO A 123 12.91 -25.23 -13.96
N MET A 124 12.42 -25.28 -15.20
CA MET A 124 12.88 -26.26 -16.16
C MET A 124 14.37 -26.01 -16.23
N ASP A 125 15.07 -26.84 -15.48
CA ASP A 125 16.42 -27.29 -15.71
C ASP A 125 16.70 -27.16 -17.21
N ARG A 126 17.43 -26.11 -17.59
CA ARG A 126 18.04 -26.03 -18.92
C ARG A 126 19.17 -27.07 -18.94
N GLN A 127 18.87 -28.35 -18.75
CA GLN A 127 19.76 -29.42 -19.19
C GLN A 127 19.68 -29.45 -20.70
N ALA A 128 20.79 -28.99 -21.28
CA ALA A 128 21.39 -29.50 -22.49
C ALA A 128 20.40 -29.74 -23.65
N CYS A 129 20.33 -28.77 -24.56
CA CYS A 129 20.27 -29.16 -25.97
C CYS A 129 21.66 -29.75 -26.31
N PRO A 130 21.84 -31.07 -26.52
CA PRO A 130 23.06 -31.52 -27.17
C PRO A 130 23.01 -30.96 -28.60
N GLY A 131 23.89 -29.99 -28.83
CA GLY A 131 24.13 -29.41 -30.15
C GLY A 131 24.42 -30.52 -31.16
N ALA A 132 23.89 -30.30 -32.35
CA ALA A 132 24.13 -31.05 -33.56
C ALA A 132 25.61 -31.44 -33.69
N SER A 133 25.87 -32.74 -33.86
CA SER A 133 27.12 -33.21 -34.43
C SER A 133 26.97 -33.28 -35.96
N HIS A 134 28.06 -32.82 -36.58
CA HIS A 134 28.37 -32.72 -38.01
C HIS A 134 28.15 -34.02 -38.78
#